data_AF-A0A949LLJ3-F1
#
_entry.id   AF-A0A949LLJ3-F1
#
_cell.length_a   1.000
_cell.length_b   1.000
_cell.length_c   1.000
_cell.angle_alpha   90.00
_cell.angle_beta   90.00
_cell.angle_gamma   90.00
#
_symmetry.space_group_name_H-M   'P 1'
#
loop_
_entity.id
_entity.type
_entity.pdbx_description
1 polymer ?
#
loop_
_entity_poly.entity_id
_entity_poly.type
_entity_poly.pdbx_seq_one_letter_code
_entity_poly.pdbx_strand_id
1 'polypeptide(L)'
;AVIAMTEEGGFLNAPDVYMQKIAIGPGFDDNFLDIDEPADDFVRRLAKAKGARPDQLMICILDRPRHEDLIARVRAAGARITLIQDGDVSGVIAAAEANSPIDAYMGTGGAPEGVLAAAALQCTGGQMLGRLVFRNDGEKARAERMGISDFKRVYTHDDMAYGPNVMFAATGVTDGAMLKGVHRYVGGATTHSIIMRSKTGTIRRIEATHNFSRKPE
;
A
#
# COMPACT_ATOMS: atom_id res chain seq x y z
N ALA A 1 5.03 -5.46 -11.31
CA ALA A 1 4.96 -6.86 -10.86
C ALA A 1 5.32 -6.91 -9.38
N VAL A 2 4.65 -7.75 -8.59
CA VAL A 2 4.81 -7.81 -7.13
C VAL A 2 4.69 -9.25 -6.65
N ILE A 3 5.43 -9.59 -5.61
CA ILE A 3 5.35 -10.86 -4.89
C ILE A 3 5.60 -10.63 -3.40
N ALA A 4 4.88 -11.35 -2.56
CA ALA A 4 5.13 -11.44 -1.13
C ALA A 4 5.22 -12.91 -0.71
N MET A 5 6.06 -13.20 0.28
CA MET A 5 6.30 -14.56 0.80
C MET A 5 6.41 -14.52 2.32
N THR A 6 5.83 -15.52 2.98
CA THR A 6 5.91 -15.76 4.43
C THR A 6 5.67 -17.24 4.69
N GLU A 7 5.72 -17.70 5.93
CA GLU A 7 5.37 -19.06 6.32
C GLU A 7 3.88 -19.40 6.03
N GLU A 8 3.55 -20.70 6.00
CA GLU A 8 2.17 -21.16 5.74
C GLU A 8 1.17 -20.50 6.70
N GLY A 9 0.05 -20.03 6.15
CA GLY A 9 -1.00 -19.34 6.89
C GLY A 9 -0.71 -17.87 7.19
N GLY A 10 0.52 -17.38 7.03
CA GLY A 10 0.92 -16.02 7.42
C GLY A 10 0.33 -14.87 6.60
N PHE A 11 -0.56 -15.15 5.64
CA PHE A 11 -1.31 -14.11 4.94
C PHE A 11 -2.80 -14.30 5.19
N LEU A 12 -3.50 -13.18 5.37
CA LEU A 12 -4.95 -13.15 5.29
C LEU A 12 -5.37 -13.71 3.93
N ASN A 13 -6.18 -14.76 3.95
CA ASN A 13 -6.82 -15.29 2.76
C ASN A 13 -7.93 -14.33 2.30
N ALA A 14 -7.52 -13.23 1.66
CA ALA A 14 -8.42 -12.16 1.26
C ALA A 14 -9.30 -12.62 0.07
N PRO A 15 -10.64 -12.50 0.18
CA PRO A 15 -11.51 -12.76 -0.96
C PRO A 15 -11.31 -11.70 -2.05
N ASP A 16 -11.67 -12.03 -3.28
CA ASP A 16 -11.67 -11.08 -4.40
C ASP A 16 -12.82 -10.07 -4.26
N VAL A 17 -12.62 -9.11 -3.36
CA VAL A 17 -13.51 -8.01 -2.99
C VAL A 17 -12.68 -6.73 -2.83
N TYR A 18 -13.33 -5.61 -2.59
CA TYR A 18 -12.62 -4.38 -2.26
C TYR A 18 -12.23 -4.31 -0.78
N MET A 19 -11.26 -3.46 -0.50
CA MET A 19 -10.81 -3.11 0.83
C MET A 19 -10.60 -1.59 0.90
N GLN A 20 -11.25 -0.95 1.87
CA GLN A 20 -10.92 0.41 2.30
C GLN A 20 -9.58 0.35 3.05
N LYS A 21 -8.68 1.28 2.76
CA LYS A 21 -7.29 1.28 3.22
C LYS A 21 -6.90 2.67 3.69
N ILE A 22 -6.20 2.72 4.81
CA ILE A 22 -5.46 3.89 5.28
C ILE A 22 -4.08 3.43 5.73
N ALA A 23 -3.03 4.11 5.29
CA ALA A 23 -1.66 3.74 5.61
C ALA A 23 -0.75 4.96 5.79
N ILE A 24 0.21 4.83 6.70
CA ILE A 24 1.24 5.82 7.04
C ILE A 24 2.59 5.13 7.27
N GLY A 25 3.65 5.92 7.22
CA GLY A 25 5.00 5.45 7.57
C GLY A 25 5.24 5.24 9.07
N PRO A 26 6.46 4.82 9.42
CA PRO A 26 6.87 4.62 10.82
C PRO A 26 6.91 5.94 11.61
N GLY A 27 7.04 5.83 12.94
CA GLY A 27 7.25 6.98 13.83
C GLY A 27 5.98 7.56 14.45
N PHE A 28 4.87 6.82 14.38
CA PHE A 28 3.61 7.15 15.04
C PHE A 28 3.28 6.09 16.10
N ASP A 29 2.43 6.44 17.06
CA ASP A 29 1.90 5.51 18.06
C ASP A 29 1.12 4.36 17.38
N ASP A 30 1.13 3.15 17.94
CA ASP A 30 0.55 1.94 17.31
C ASP A 30 -0.95 2.07 16.95
N ASN A 31 -1.70 2.89 17.70
CA ASN A 31 -3.13 3.13 17.49
C ASN A 31 -3.39 4.51 16.85
N PHE A 32 -2.44 5.02 16.06
CA PHE A 32 -2.59 6.32 15.43
C PHE A 32 -3.65 6.30 14.33
N LEU A 33 -3.88 5.18 13.65
CA LEU A 33 -4.87 5.09 12.59
C LEU A 33 -6.27 4.79 13.13
N ASP A 34 -7.27 5.45 12.55
CA ASP A 34 -8.68 5.11 12.68
C ASP A 34 -9.30 5.17 11.27
N ILE A 35 -9.92 4.07 10.84
CA ILE A 35 -10.49 3.96 9.49
C ILE A 35 -11.88 4.61 9.38
N ASP A 36 -12.53 4.87 10.51
CA ASP A 36 -13.83 5.53 10.60
C ASP A 36 -13.70 7.06 10.81
N GLU A 37 -12.49 7.54 11.09
CA GLU A 37 -12.20 8.97 11.22
C GLU A 37 -12.44 9.70 9.87
N PRO A 38 -13.16 10.83 9.88
CA PRO A 38 -13.28 11.66 8.69
C PRO A 38 -11.91 12.07 8.14
N ALA A 39 -11.74 11.99 6.82
CA ALA A 39 -10.45 12.23 6.19
C ALA A 39 -9.88 13.63 6.46
N ASP A 40 -10.74 14.62 6.64
CA ASP A 40 -10.37 15.99 6.98
C ASP A 40 -9.82 16.13 8.42
N ASP A 41 -10.34 15.35 9.36
CA ASP A 41 -9.82 15.27 10.72
C ASP A 41 -8.49 14.52 10.76
N PHE A 42 -8.40 13.38 10.05
CA PHE A 42 -7.17 12.61 9.90
C PHE A 42 -6.02 13.47 9.36
N VAL A 43 -6.25 14.25 8.29
CA VAL A 43 -5.24 15.12 7.69
C VAL A 43 -4.72 16.16 8.68
N ARG A 44 -5.62 16.81 9.44
CA ARG A 44 -5.23 17.80 10.46
C ARG A 44 -4.42 17.16 11.58
N ARG A 45 -4.83 15.97 12.02
CA ARG A 45 -4.17 15.19 13.07
C ARG A 45 -2.79 14.69 12.64
N LEU A 46 -2.67 14.18 11.42
CA LEU A 46 -1.40 13.79 10.80
C LEU A 46 -0.44 14.98 10.68
N ALA A 47 -0.93 16.14 10.23
CA ALA A 47 -0.12 17.35 10.11
C ALA A 47 0.43 17.78 11.48
N LYS A 48 -0.43 17.82 12.50
CA LYS A 48 -0.04 18.14 13.88
C LYS A 48 1.02 17.17 14.40
N ALA A 49 0.83 15.86 14.21
CA ALA A 49 1.78 14.85 14.66
C ALA A 49 3.15 14.96 13.96
N LYS A 50 3.16 15.38 12.68
CA LYS A 50 4.39 15.67 11.92
C LYS A 50 5.00 17.05 12.19
N GLY A 51 4.37 17.90 13.03
CA GLY A 51 4.79 19.29 13.23
C GLY A 51 4.69 20.14 11.95
N ALA A 52 3.80 19.76 11.04
CA ALA A 52 3.60 20.38 9.73
C ALA A 52 2.21 21.04 9.65
N ARG A 53 1.99 21.83 8.59
CA ARG A 53 0.66 22.30 8.21
C ARG A 53 0.01 21.35 7.19
N PRO A 54 -1.33 21.28 7.10
CA PRO A 54 -2.01 20.43 6.13
C PRO A 54 -1.53 20.63 4.69
N ASP A 55 -1.26 21.86 4.24
CA ASP A 55 -0.78 22.20 2.89
C ASP A 55 0.61 21.65 2.56
N GLN A 56 1.36 21.22 3.57
CA GLN A 56 2.65 20.56 3.40
C GLN A 56 2.51 19.04 3.23
N LEU A 57 1.36 18.46 3.59
CA LEU A 57 1.12 17.03 3.41
C LEU A 57 0.74 16.69 1.98
N MET A 58 1.07 15.47 1.55
CA MET A 58 0.61 14.85 0.31
C MET A 58 -0.05 13.50 0.60
N ILE A 59 -1.32 13.38 0.21
CA ILE A 59 -2.09 12.15 0.34
C ILE A 59 -2.16 11.46 -1.02
N CYS A 60 -1.80 10.18 -1.09
CA CYS A 60 -1.91 9.36 -2.29
C CYS A 60 -3.29 8.68 -2.32
N ILE A 61 -4.00 8.82 -3.45
CA ILE A 61 -5.35 8.29 -3.63
C ILE A 61 -5.48 7.74 -5.06
N LEU A 62 -6.17 6.61 -5.24
CA LEU A 62 -6.53 6.12 -6.59
C LEU A 62 -7.53 7.07 -7.26
N ASP A 63 -7.30 7.41 -8.52
CA ASP A 63 -8.21 8.23 -9.33
C ASP A 63 -9.42 7.40 -9.79
N ARG A 64 -10.50 7.42 -9.00
CA ARG A 64 -11.72 6.65 -9.24
C ARG A 64 -12.94 7.47 -8.79
N PRO A 65 -14.10 7.35 -9.48
CA PRO A 65 -15.32 8.04 -9.07
C PRO A 65 -15.74 7.77 -7.62
N ARG A 66 -15.50 6.55 -7.13
CA ARG A 66 -15.77 6.16 -5.73
C ARG A 66 -14.94 6.91 -4.67
N HIS A 67 -13.95 7.70 -5.06
CA HIS A 67 -13.10 8.48 -4.16
C HIS A 67 -13.39 9.99 -4.23
N GLU A 68 -14.41 10.44 -4.94
CA GLU A 68 -14.71 11.88 -5.07
C GLU A 68 -14.96 12.57 -3.71
N ASP A 69 -15.73 11.96 -2.81
CA ASP A 69 -15.97 12.49 -1.46
C ASP A 69 -14.68 12.54 -0.63
N LEU A 70 -13.88 11.46 -0.67
CA LEU A 70 -12.58 11.41 -0.01
C LEU A 70 -11.65 12.52 -0.51
N ILE A 71 -11.55 12.69 -1.83
CA ILE A 71 -10.73 13.73 -2.47
C ILE A 71 -11.22 15.12 -2.04
N ALA A 72 -12.54 15.34 -2.01
CA ALA A 72 -13.12 16.62 -1.60
C ALA A 72 -12.77 16.95 -0.14
N ARG A 73 -12.89 15.98 0.78
CA ARG A 73 -12.54 16.15 2.19
C ARG A 73 -11.06 16.44 2.41
N VAL A 74 -10.18 15.68 1.76
CA VAL A 74 -8.72 15.89 1.86
C VAL A 74 -8.34 17.29 1.33
N ARG A 75 -8.95 17.73 0.21
CA ARG A 75 -8.76 19.10 -0.31
C ARG A 75 -9.30 20.17 0.65
N ALA A 76 -10.47 19.94 1.25
CA ALA A 76 -11.07 20.87 2.21
C ALA A 76 -10.22 21.04 3.49
N ALA A 77 -9.51 19.99 3.90
CA ALA A 77 -8.53 20.06 4.98
C ALA A 77 -7.23 20.80 4.61
N GLY A 78 -7.00 21.03 3.31
CA GLY A 78 -5.87 21.80 2.78
C GLY A 78 -4.69 20.96 2.32
N ALA A 79 -4.75 19.62 2.39
CA ALA A 79 -3.65 18.77 1.95
C ALA A 79 -3.56 18.66 0.42
N ARG A 80 -2.33 18.43 -0.06
CA ARG A 80 -2.07 18.11 -1.48
C ARG A 80 -2.48 16.67 -1.73
N ILE A 81 -2.90 16.38 -2.96
CA ILE A 81 -3.28 15.02 -3.38
C ILE A 81 -2.44 14.64 -4.59
N THR A 82 -1.85 13.45 -4.54
CA THR A 82 -1.36 12.78 -5.75
C THR A 82 -2.34 11.68 -6.15
N LEU A 83 -2.85 11.78 -7.37
CA LEU A 83 -3.80 10.83 -7.94
C LEU A 83 -3.05 9.80 -8.78
N ILE A 84 -3.21 8.52 -8.44
CA ILE A 84 -2.63 7.41 -9.19
C ILE A 84 -3.71 6.66 -9.96
N GLN A 85 -3.43 6.30 -11.21
CA GLN A 85 -4.39 5.57 -12.05
C GLN A 85 -4.51 4.11 -11.65
N ASP A 86 -3.45 3.50 -11.12
CA ASP A 86 -3.44 2.13 -10.62
C ASP A 86 -2.27 1.94 -9.64
N GLY A 87 -2.20 0.79 -8.99
CA GLY A 87 -1.06 0.39 -8.17
C GLY A 87 -1.07 0.96 -6.76
N ASP A 88 -2.17 0.77 -6.02
CA ASP A 88 -2.27 1.21 -4.63
C ASP A 88 -1.23 0.59 -3.69
N VAL A 89 -0.75 -0.62 -3.98
CA VAL A 89 0.44 -1.20 -3.31
C VAL A 89 1.62 -0.24 -3.34
N SER A 90 1.90 0.38 -4.49
CA SER A 90 3.01 1.33 -4.62
C SER A 90 2.76 2.63 -3.86
N GLY A 91 1.50 3.08 -3.79
CA GLY A 91 1.11 4.26 -3.02
C GLY A 91 1.25 4.05 -1.52
N VAL A 92 0.86 2.87 -1.01
CA VAL A 92 1.02 2.48 0.40
C VAL A 92 2.49 2.38 0.77
N ILE A 93 3.32 1.72 -0.05
CA ILE A 93 4.76 1.60 0.24
C ILE A 93 5.42 2.98 0.21
N ALA A 94 5.08 3.81 -0.77
CA ALA A 94 5.61 5.16 -0.86
C ALA A 94 5.23 6.00 0.38
N ALA A 95 4.04 5.82 0.95
CA ALA A 95 3.66 6.49 2.21
C ALA A 95 4.52 6.07 3.42
N ALA A 96 5.19 4.91 3.34
CA ALA A 96 6.05 4.40 4.40
C ALA A 96 7.54 4.65 4.20
N GLU A 97 7.94 5.26 3.08
CA GLU A 97 9.33 5.63 2.84
C GLU A 97 9.65 7.02 3.42
N ALA A 98 10.72 7.11 4.23
CA ALA A 98 11.10 8.37 4.91
C ALA A 98 11.38 9.55 3.96
N ASN A 99 11.88 9.28 2.75
CA ASN A 99 12.21 10.31 1.75
C ASN A 99 11.14 10.47 0.67
N SER A 100 10.00 9.81 0.83
CA SER A 100 8.90 9.95 -0.13
C SER A 100 8.17 11.28 0.08
N PRO A 101 7.72 11.92 -1.01
CA PRO A 101 6.85 13.08 -0.89
C PRO A 101 5.45 12.71 -0.40
N ILE A 102 5.09 11.42 -0.32
CA ILE A 102 3.77 10.92 0.09
C ILE A 102 3.76 10.68 1.60
N ASP A 103 2.84 11.34 2.31
CA ASP A 103 2.74 11.27 3.76
C ASP A 103 1.77 10.20 4.25
N ALA A 104 0.76 9.86 3.44
CA ALA A 104 -0.23 8.84 3.72
C ALA A 104 -0.86 8.33 2.42
N TYR A 105 -1.41 7.11 2.48
CA TYR A 105 -2.31 6.58 1.46
C TYR A 105 -3.72 6.47 2.05
N MET A 106 -4.74 6.85 1.27
CA MET A 106 -6.15 6.67 1.62
C MET A 106 -6.97 6.23 0.41
N GLY A 107 -7.88 5.26 0.60
CA GLY A 107 -8.88 4.93 -0.41
C GLY A 107 -9.26 3.46 -0.44
N THR A 108 -10.07 3.09 -1.44
CA THR A 108 -10.61 1.75 -1.63
C THR A 108 -10.08 1.11 -2.91
N GLY A 109 -9.38 -0.01 -2.74
CA GLY A 109 -8.80 -0.82 -3.82
C GLY A 109 -9.10 -2.30 -3.63
N GLY A 110 -8.41 -3.20 -4.34
CA GLY A 110 -8.61 -4.64 -4.17
C GLY A 110 -8.06 -5.15 -2.83
N ALA A 111 -8.74 -6.11 -2.21
CA ALA A 111 -8.31 -6.71 -0.95
C ALA A 111 -7.00 -7.51 -1.07
N PRO A 112 -6.76 -8.30 -2.14
CA PRO A 112 -5.47 -8.99 -2.33
C PRO A 112 -4.28 -8.03 -2.37
N GLU A 113 -4.42 -6.88 -3.02
CA GLU A 113 -3.41 -5.81 -3.04
C GLU A 113 -3.21 -5.19 -1.66
N GLY A 114 -4.26 -5.16 -0.82
CA GLY A 114 -4.14 -4.73 0.58
C GLY A 114 -3.22 -5.64 1.38
N VAL A 115 -3.33 -6.95 1.19
CA VAL A 115 -2.45 -7.95 1.82
C VAL A 115 -1.00 -7.80 1.36
N LEU A 116 -0.77 -7.59 0.06
CA LEU A 116 0.57 -7.33 -0.47
C LEU A 116 1.18 -6.03 0.08
N ALA A 117 0.38 -4.98 0.24
CA ALA A 117 0.80 -3.73 0.83
C ALA A 117 1.14 -3.90 2.32
N ALA A 118 0.31 -4.62 3.08
CA ALA A 118 0.59 -4.96 4.48
C ALA A 118 1.91 -5.74 4.62
N ALA A 119 2.17 -6.70 3.74
CA ALA A 119 3.43 -7.45 3.72
C ALA A 119 4.67 -6.56 3.49
N ALA A 120 4.54 -5.52 2.67
CA ALA A 120 5.61 -4.53 2.51
C ALA A 120 5.77 -3.67 3.77
N LEU A 121 4.67 -3.26 4.42
CA LEU A 121 4.71 -2.47 5.64
C LEU A 121 5.32 -3.21 6.83
N GLN A 122 5.14 -4.53 6.91
CA GLN A 122 5.88 -5.41 7.84
C GLN A 122 7.40 -5.27 7.69
N CYS A 123 7.88 -4.88 6.50
CA CYS A 123 9.30 -4.69 6.25
C CYS A 123 9.79 -3.26 6.48
N THR A 124 8.91 -2.26 6.38
CA THR A 124 9.27 -0.83 6.51
C THR A 124 8.94 -0.25 7.90
N GLY A 125 8.12 -0.94 8.69
CA GLY A 125 7.66 -0.48 10.02
C GLY A 125 6.54 0.57 9.96
N GLY A 126 5.84 0.68 8.82
CA GLY A 126 4.67 1.56 8.70
C GLY A 126 3.41 0.92 9.28
N GLN A 127 2.35 1.71 9.36
CA GLN A 127 1.05 1.25 9.86
C GLN A 127 0.01 1.27 8.74
N MET A 128 -0.91 0.31 8.77
CA MET A 128 -2.07 0.29 7.88
C MET A 128 -3.26 -0.35 8.56
N LEU A 129 -4.44 0.20 8.29
CA LEU A 129 -5.73 -0.43 8.54
C LEU A 129 -6.43 -0.75 7.22
N GLY A 130 -7.10 -1.89 7.18
CA GLY A 130 -7.92 -2.38 6.08
C GLY A 130 -9.30 -2.80 6.55
N ARG A 131 -10.35 -2.49 5.80
CA ARG A 131 -11.70 -3.06 6.01
C ARG A 131 -12.24 -3.60 4.69
N LEU A 132 -12.66 -4.86 4.70
CA LEU A 132 -13.25 -5.49 3.52
C LEU A 132 -14.60 -4.84 3.18
N VAL A 133 -14.84 -4.63 1.89
CA VAL A 133 -16.02 -3.98 1.34
C VAL A 133 -16.75 -4.97 0.44
N PHE A 134 -17.88 -5.46 0.93
CA PHE A 134 -18.74 -6.42 0.23
C PHE A 134 -19.88 -5.69 -0.48
N ARG A 135 -20.04 -5.95 -1.77
CA ARG A 135 -21.03 -5.28 -2.64
C ARG A 135 -22.36 -6.02 -2.72
N ASN A 136 -22.37 -7.31 -2.39
CA ASN A 136 -23.54 -8.17 -2.51
C ASN A 136 -23.41 -9.38 -1.56
N ASP A 137 -24.51 -10.10 -1.36
CA ASP A 137 -24.53 -11.26 -0.46
C ASP A 137 -23.75 -12.46 -1.01
N GLY A 138 -23.52 -12.53 -2.33
CA GLY A 138 -22.66 -13.54 -2.94
C GLY A 138 -21.19 -13.38 -2.55
N GLU A 139 -20.69 -12.14 -2.44
CA GLU A 139 -19.36 -11.84 -1.91
C GLU A 139 -19.24 -12.19 -0.42
N LYS A 140 -20.27 -11.88 0.39
CA LYS A 140 -20.34 -12.26 1.81
C LYS A 140 -20.29 -13.77 1.99
N ALA A 141 -21.09 -14.52 1.23
CA ALA A 141 -21.12 -15.98 1.30
C ALA A 141 -19.79 -16.64 0.84
N ARG A 142 -19.02 -15.98 -0.05
CA ARG A 142 -17.64 -16.41 -0.37
C ARG A 142 -16.70 -16.15 0.81
N ALA A 143 -16.79 -14.98 1.43
CA ALA A 143 -15.97 -14.61 2.57
C ALA A 143 -16.20 -15.52 3.79
N GLU A 144 -17.45 -15.89 4.08
CA GLU A 144 -17.79 -16.84 5.16
C GLU A 144 -17.12 -18.20 4.96
N ARG A 145 -17.13 -18.73 3.72
CA ARG A 145 -16.44 -19.98 3.37
C ARG A 145 -14.92 -19.88 3.52
N MET A 146 -14.37 -18.68 3.53
CA MET A 146 -12.95 -18.39 3.76
C MET A 146 -12.66 -18.04 5.23
N GLY A 147 -13.64 -18.19 6.14
CA GLY A 147 -13.48 -17.97 7.58
C GLY A 147 -13.73 -16.54 8.05
N ILE A 148 -14.28 -15.67 7.19
CA ILE A 148 -14.60 -14.28 7.54
C ILE A 148 -16.08 -14.19 7.94
N SER A 149 -16.34 -14.04 9.24
CA SER A 149 -17.70 -13.93 9.81
C SER A 149 -18.08 -12.51 10.21
N ASP A 150 -17.10 -11.66 10.57
CA ASP A 150 -17.33 -10.25 10.86
C ASP A 150 -16.99 -9.40 9.63
N PHE A 151 -18.03 -8.99 8.91
CA PHE A 151 -17.89 -8.16 7.70
C PHE A 151 -17.55 -6.69 7.99
N LYS A 152 -17.55 -6.27 9.26
CA LYS A 152 -17.16 -4.92 9.67
C LYS A 152 -15.77 -4.88 10.31
N ARG A 153 -15.13 -6.04 10.47
CA ARG A 153 -13.80 -6.16 11.07
C ARG A 153 -12.82 -5.21 10.39
N VAL A 154 -12.09 -4.49 11.23
CA VAL A 154 -10.90 -3.73 10.82
C VAL A 154 -9.70 -4.65 11.02
N TYR A 155 -8.89 -4.75 9.97
CA TYR A 155 -7.66 -5.54 9.93
C TYR A 155 -6.48 -4.59 10.01
N THR A 156 -5.55 -4.85 10.92
CA THR A 156 -4.24 -4.18 10.90
C THR A 156 -3.34 -4.81 9.83
N HIS A 157 -2.22 -4.16 9.53
CA HIS A 157 -1.17 -4.76 8.72
C HIS A 157 -0.64 -6.09 9.31
N ASP A 158 -0.63 -6.26 10.64
CA ASP A 158 -0.34 -7.53 11.30
C ASP A 158 -1.43 -8.58 11.06
N ASP A 159 -2.72 -8.20 11.05
CA ASP A 159 -3.79 -9.15 10.73
C ASP A 159 -3.73 -9.63 9.26
N MET A 160 -3.23 -8.78 8.36
CA MET A 160 -3.18 -9.05 6.91
C MET A 160 -1.95 -9.84 6.50
N ALA A 161 -0.79 -9.53 7.09
CA ALA A 161 0.46 -10.23 6.84
C ALA A 161 1.18 -10.43 8.18
N TYR A 162 1.17 -11.65 8.68
CA TYR A 162 1.83 -12.03 9.93
C TYR A 162 2.87 -13.11 9.69
N GLY A 163 3.94 -13.08 10.48
CA GLY A 163 4.94 -14.15 10.47
C GLY A 163 6.31 -13.67 10.92
N PRO A 164 7.16 -14.59 11.41
CA PRO A 164 8.52 -14.26 11.82
C PRO A 164 9.41 -13.81 10.66
N ASN A 165 9.02 -14.04 9.40
CA ASN A 165 9.80 -13.68 8.23
C ASN A 165 8.94 -13.38 6.99
N VAL A 166 8.51 -12.13 6.86
CA VAL A 166 7.82 -11.63 5.68
C VAL A 166 8.85 -11.07 4.70
N MET A 167 8.74 -11.44 3.43
CA MET A 167 9.53 -10.92 2.32
C MET A 167 8.63 -10.30 1.27
N PHE A 168 9.07 -9.19 0.71
CA PHE A 168 8.35 -8.47 -0.33
C PHE A 168 9.32 -8.13 -1.47
N ALA A 169 8.87 -8.29 -2.71
CA ALA A 169 9.60 -7.80 -3.87
C ALA A 169 8.65 -7.19 -4.91
N ALA A 170 9.07 -6.08 -5.50
CA ALA A 170 8.35 -5.44 -6.59
C ALA A 170 9.29 -4.90 -7.66
N THR A 171 8.83 -4.89 -8.90
CA THR A 171 9.51 -4.31 -10.06
C THR A 171 8.54 -3.41 -10.81
N GLY A 172 8.98 -2.19 -11.13
CA GLY A 172 8.19 -1.23 -11.89
C GLY A 172 8.00 -1.69 -13.33
N VAL A 173 6.76 -1.65 -13.80
CA VAL A 173 6.42 -1.96 -15.21
C VAL A 173 6.34 -0.66 -16.00
N THR A 174 5.52 0.27 -15.51
CA THR A 174 5.49 1.68 -15.89
C THR A 174 6.13 2.53 -14.80
N ASP A 175 6.53 3.77 -15.14
CA ASP A 175 6.99 4.71 -14.13
C ASP A 175 5.87 4.98 -13.12
N GLY A 176 6.18 4.84 -11.84
CA GLY A 176 5.26 5.06 -10.73
C GLY A 176 5.91 5.79 -9.57
N ALA A 177 5.13 6.03 -8.51
CA ALA A 177 5.58 6.80 -7.35
C ALA A 177 6.80 6.20 -6.63
N MET A 178 6.96 4.87 -6.69
CA MET A 178 8.01 4.14 -5.98
C MET A 178 9.12 3.62 -6.90
N LEU A 179 8.76 3.13 -8.10
CA LEU A 179 9.70 2.47 -9.02
C LEU A 179 9.59 3.04 -10.43
N LYS A 180 10.74 3.22 -11.09
CA LYS A 180 10.80 3.43 -12.53
C LYS A 180 10.30 2.17 -13.25
N GLY A 181 9.64 2.38 -14.39
CA GLY A 181 9.20 1.34 -15.28
C GLY A 181 10.36 0.64 -15.99
N VAL A 182 10.01 -0.29 -16.88
CA VAL A 182 10.99 -0.92 -17.76
C VAL A 182 11.33 0.05 -18.88
N HIS A 183 12.60 0.46 -18.96
CA HIS A 183 13.10 1.34 -20.03
C HIS A 183 13.90 0.51 -21.04
N ARG A 184 13.41 0.41 -22.28
CA ARG A 184 14.09 -0.32 -23.36
C ARG A 184 15.05 0.59 -24.12
N TYR A 185 16.18 0.04 -24.54
CA TYR A 185 17.14 0.69 -25.43
C TYR A 185 17.68 -0.33 -26.44
N VAL A 186 18.46 0.12 -27.42
CA VAL A 186 19.01 -0.78 -28.45
C VAL A 186 19.86 -1.87 -27.78
N GLY A 187 19.43 -3.12 -27.91
CA GLY A 187 20.14 -4.29 -27.37
C GLY A 187 19.85 -4.66 -25.91
N GLY A 188 18.89 -3.99 -25.23
CA GLY A 188 18.61 -4.31 -23.83
C GLY A 188 17.46 -3.55 -23.18
N ALA A 189 17.40 -3.64 -21.85
CA ALA A 189 16.47 -2.89 -21.01
C ALA A 189 17.05 -2.63 -19.61
N THR A 190 16.56 -1.61 -18.92
CA THR A 190 16.76 -1.45 -17.49
C THR A 190 15.48 -1.75 -16.71
N THR A 191 15.63 -2.26 -15.50
CA THR A 191 14.52 -2.46 -14.55
C THR A 191 14.89 -1.90 -13.18
N HIS A 192 13.90 -1.32 -12.50
CA HIS A 192 14.04 -0.86 -11.14
C HIS A 192 13.16 -1.68 -10.20
N SER A 193 13.78 -2.28 -9.18
CA SER A 193 13.14 -3.19 -8.24
C SER A 193 13.42 -2.79 -6.80
N ILE A 194 12.53 -3.20 -5.90
CA ILE A 194 12.73 -3.16 -4.45
C ILE A 194 12.53 -4.55 -3.87
N ILE A 195 13.38 -4.93 -2.91
CA ILE A 195 13.29 -6.18 -2.16
C ILE A 195 13.42 -5.85 -0.68
N MET A 196 12.54 -6.41 0.13
CA MET A 196 12.47 -6.13 1.56
C MET A 196 12.29 -7.40 2.37
N ARG A 197 12.75 -7.38 3.62
CA ARG A 197 12.61 -8.50 4.55
C ARG A 197 12.38 -8.02 5.98
N SER A 198 11.25 -8.40 6.58
CA SER A 198 10.86 -7.95 7.92
C SER A 198 11.87 -8.36 8.99
N LYS A 199 12.31 -9.62 8.98
CA LYS A 199 13.23 -10.17 9.99
C LYS A 199 14.55 -9.40 10.12
N THR A 200 15.04 -8.79 9.04
CA THR A 200 16.32 -8.05 9.06
C THR A 200 16.14 -6.54 8.86
N GLY A 201 14.92 -6.06 8.66
CA GLY A 201 14.62 -4.67 8.27
C GLY A 201 15.37 -4.21 7.01
N THR A 202 15.88 -5.14 6.20
CA THR A 202 16.76 -4.80 5.08
C THR A 202 15.91 -4.45 3.87
N ILE A 203 16.10 -3.24 3.34
CA ILE A 203 15.47 -2.77 2.10
C ILE A 203 16.58 -2.62 1.05
N ARG A 204 16.44 -3.31 -0.09
CA ARG A 204 17.35 -3.24 -1.23
C ARG A 204 16.63 -2.63 -2.41
N ARG A 205 17.22 -1.57 -2.97
CA ARG A 205 16.84 -1.06 -4.29
C ARG A 205 17.81 -1.62 -5.31
N ILE A 206 17.28 -2.20 -6.38
CA ILE A 206 18.06 -2.89 -7.40
C ILE A 206 17.75 -2.24 -8.75
N GLU A 207 18.76 -1.64 -9.34
CA GLU A 207 18.74 -1.26 -10.75
C GLU A 207 19.52 -2.31 -11.54
N ALA A 208 18.84 -2.97 -12.46
CA ALA A 208 19.44 -4.03 -13.28
C ALA A 208 19.46 -3.61 -14.74
N THR A 209 20.57 -3.91 -15.41
CA THR A 209 20.78 -3.71 -16.85
C THR A 209 20.78 -5.08 -17.52
N HIS A 210 19.86 -5.28 -18.45
CA HIS A 210 19.62 -6.56 -19.12
C HIS A 210 20.17 -6.48 -20.55
N ASN A 211 21.11 -7.36 -20.89
CA ASN A 211 21.66 -7.46 -22.24
C ASN A 211 20.93 -8.55 -23.03
N PHE A 212 20.21 -8.18 -24.09
CA PHE A 212 19.44 -9.11 -24.92
C PHE A 212 20.25 -9.76 -26.04
N SER A 213 21.48 -9.28 -26.30
CA SER A 213 22.36 -9.86 -27.32
C SER A 213 23.12 -11.08 -26.83
N ARG A 214 23.24 -11.26 -25.51
CA ARG A 214 23.85 -12.45 -24.89
C ARG A 214 22.73 -13.37 -24.42
N LYS A 215 22.37 -14.38 -25.22
CA LYS A 215 21.43 -15.42 -24.79
C LYS A 215 22.15 -16.41 -23.87
N PRO A 216 21.55 -16.83 -22.74
CA PRO A 216 21.99 -18.03 -22.05
C PRO A 216 21.83 -19.23 -22.99
N GLU A 217 22.74 -20.18 -22.96
CA GLU A 217 22.54 -21.52 -23.54
C GLU A 217 21.38 -22.24 -22.84
#